data_AF-A0A2I1BWW8-F1
#
_entry.id   AF-A0A2I1BWW8-F1
#
_cell.length_a   1.000
_cell.length_b   1.000
_cell.length_c   1.000
_cell.angle_alpha   90.00
_cell.angle_beta   90.00
_cell.angle_gamma   90.00
#
_symmetry.space_group_name_H-M   'P 1'
#
loop_
_entity.id
_entity.type
_entity.pdbx_description
1 polymer ?
#
loop_
_entity_poly.entity_id
_entity_poly.type
_entity_poly.pdbx_seq_one_letter_code
_entity_poly.pdbx_strand_id
1 'polypeptide(L)' 'MNAANDNLTVHKVSVQRTRQACAPCRRKKARCPGERPTCSLCQRLGQRCSYNARRAVNGAAS' A
#
# COMPACT_ATOMS: atom_id res chain seq x y z
N MET A 1 19.82 10.62 8.98
CA MET A 1 18.62 9.76 9.15
C MET A 1 17.82 9.83 7.86
N ASN A 2 17.66 8.69 7.19
CA ASN A 2 17.26 8.55 5.79
C ASN A 2 15.79 8.93 5.54
N ALA A 3 15.55 10.08 4.92
CA ALA A 3 14.28 10.43 4.29
C ALA A 3 14.40 10.20 2.78
N ALA A 4 13.43 9.47 2.24
CA ALA A 4 13.33 9.03 0.86
C ALA A 4 13.56 10.15 -0.16
N ASN A 5 14.75 10.18 -0.78
CA ASN A 5 14.97 10.95 -2.00
C ASN A 5 14.62 10.07 -3.21
N ASP A 6 13.34 10.08 -3.58
CA ASP A 6 12.81 9.42 -4.79
C ASP A 6 13.05 10.37 -5.99
N ASN A 7 14.31 10.50 -6.41
CA ASN A 7 14.70 11.19 -7.65
C ASN A 7 14.92 10.13 -8.75
N LEU A 8 13.85 9.51 -9.22
CA LEU A 8 13.85 8.71 -10.44
C LEU A 8 12.96 9.41 -11.47
N THR A 9 13.56 10.40 -12.12
CA THR A 9 13.44 10.64 -13.56
C THR A 9 12.21 10.03 -14.24
N VAL A 10 11.16 10.86 -14.29
CA VAL A 10 10.37 11.22 -15.48
C VAL A 10 10.90 10.60 -16.78
N HIS A 11 10.70 9.30 -16.99
CA HIS A 11 10.65 8.66 -18.29
C HIS A 11 9.54 7.62 -18.23
N LYS A 12 8.43 8.03 -18.85
CA LYS A 12 7.16 7.35 -19.17
C LYS A 12 7.20 5.82 -19.31
N VAL A 13 7.52 5.10 -18.25
CA VAL A 13 7.07 3.73 -18.01
C VAL A 13 6.15 3.88 -16.81
N SER A 14 4.88 3.55 -16.99
CA SER A 14 3.95 3.43 -15.87
C SER A 14 4.45 2.30 -14.96
N VAL A 15 5.46 2.59 -14.11
CA VAL A 15 5.69 1.85 -12.87
C VAL A 15 4.47 2.19 -12.05
N GLN A 16 3.46 1.41 -12.31
CA GLN A 16 2.28 1.27 -11.52
C GLN A 16 2.84 1.10 -10.11
N ARG A 17 2.77 2.14 -9.26
CA ARG A 17 3.10 2.10 -7.83
C ARG A 17 2.05 1.19 -7.17
N THR A 18 2.04 -0.08 -7.59
CA THR A 18 1.06 -1.13 -7.32
C THR A 18 1.42 -1.85 -6.03
N ARG A 19 2.36 -1.31 -5.23
CA ARG A 19 2.47 -1.73 -3.84
C ARG A 19 1.35 -1.07 -3.06
N GLN A 20 0.14 -1.60 -3.26
CA GLN A 20 -1.05 -1.23 -2.54
C GLN A 20 -0.82 -1.65 -1.09
N ALA A 21 -0.42 -0.67 -0.26
CA ALA A 21 -0.24 -0.92 1.16
C ALA A 21 -1.54 -1.45 1.77
N CYS A 22 -1.41 -2.35 2.74
CA CYS A 22 -2.53 -2.89 3.48
C CYS A 22 -3.32 -1.78 4.19
N ALA A 23 -4.62 -1.97 4.44
CA ALA A 23 -5.48 -0.99 5.12
C ALA A 23 -4.91 -0.48 6.45
N PRO A 24 -4.44 -1.33 7.39
CA PRO A 24 -3.83 -0.83 8.63
C PRO A 24 -2.50 -0.10 8.37
N CYS A 25 -1.70 -0.55 7.41
CA CYS A 25 -0.45 0.10 7.01
C CYS A 25 -0.70 1.51 6.46
N ARG A 26 -1.74 1.65 5.61
CA ARG A 26 -2.19 2.94 5.05
C ARG A 26 -2.64 3.87 6.15
N ARG A 27 -3.50 3.40 7.06
CA ARG A 27 -3.98 4.19 8.22
C ARG A 27 -2.81 4.66 9.08
N LYS A 28 -1.84 3.79 9.34
CA LYS A 28 -0.66 4.09 10.17
C LYS A 28 0.43 4.86 9.43
N LYS A 29 0.21 5.19 8.14
CA LYS A 29 1.21 5.80 7.23
C LYS A 29 2.56 5.07 7.25
N ALA A 30 2.52 3.76 7.50
CA ALA A 30 3.71 2.92 7.59
C ALA A 30 4.03 2.28 6.24
N ARG A 31 5.32 2.03 5.98
CA ARG A 31 5.76 1.32 4.78
C ARG A 31 5.28 -0.12 4.85
N CYS A 32 4.34 -0.48 3.97
CA CYS A 32 3.84 -1.85 3.87
C CYS A 32 4.77 -2.69 2.98
N PRO A 33 5.26 -3.85 3.45
CA PRO A 33 6.07 -4.72 2.61
C PRO A 33 5.26 -5.38 1.48
N GLY A 34 3.95 -5.55 1.66
CA GLY A 34 3.08 -6.17 0.66
C GLY A 34 3.03 -7.69 0.73
N GLU A 35 3.61 -8.33 1.75
CA GLU A 35 3.49 -9.76 2.00
C GLU A 35 2.02 -10.18 2.22
N ARG A 36 1.65 -11.34 1.67
CA ARG A 36 0.34 -11.98 1.78
C ARG A 36 0.52 -13.37 2.40
N PRO A 37 -0.38 -13.83 3.28
CA PRO A 37 -1.69 -13.26 3.64
C PRO A 37 -1.62 -12.05 4.60
N THR A 38 -0.56 -11.96 5.40
CA THR A 38 -0.35 -10.90 6.40
C THR A 38 0.99 -10.22 6.15
N CYS A 39 1.02 -8.89 6.19
CA CYS A 39 2.25 -8.14 6.05
C CYS A 39 3.14 -8.33 7.30
N SER A 40 4.48 -8.42 7.18
CA SER A 40 5.33 -8.63 8.37
C SER A 40 5.22 -7.52 9.44
N LEU A 41 4.85 -6.29 9.06
CA LEU A 41 4.46 -5.25 10.02
C LEU A 41 3.19 -5.61 10.80
N CYS A 42 2.17 -6.11 10.10
CA CYS A 42 0.87 -6.50 10.65
C CYS A 42 1.01 -7.74 11.55
N GLN A 43 1.84 -8.70 11.13
CA GLN A 43 2.16 -9.90 11.88
C GLN A 43 2.85 -9.55 13.20
N ARG A 44 3.85 -8.65 13.16
CA ARG A 44 4.53 -8.19 14.38
C ARG A 44 3.61 -7.42 15.33
N LEU A 45 2.68 -6.64 14.77
CA LEU A 45 1.70 -5.89 15.57
C LEU A 45 0.53 -6.76 16.06
N GLY A 46 0.41 -8.00 15.60
CA GLY A 46 -0.77 -8.84 15.88
C GLY A 46 -2.07 -8.26 15.35
N GLN A 47 -2.02 -7.46 14.27
CA GLN A 47 -3.19 -6.77 13.72
C GLN A 47 -3.74 -7.47 12.48
N ARG A 48 -5.07 -7.37 12.29
CA ARG A 48 -5.76 -7.93 11.13
C ARG A 48 -5.29 -7.24 9.83
N CYS A 49 -4.44 -7.91 9.06
CA CYS A 49 -4.02 -7.42 7.75
C CYS A 49 -5.16 -7.58 6.74
N SER A 50 -5.56 -6.48 6.10
CA SER A 50 -6.53 -6.51 5.00
C SER A 50 -6.03 -5.61 3.88
N TYR A 51 -5.93 -6.16 2.68
CA TYR A 51 -5.66 -5.38 1.48
C TYR A 51 -7.01 -5.02 0.88
N ASN A 52 -7.46 -3.79 1.12
CA ASN A 52 -8.71 -3.32 0.55
C ASN A 52 -8.50 -3.20 -0.96
N ALA A 53 -8.91 -4.21 -1.72
CA ALA A 53 -9.03 -4.10 -3.15
C ALA A 53 -10.03 -2.96 -3.36
N ARG A 54 -9.56 -1.82 -3.87
CA ARG A 54 -10.45 -0.79 -4.41
C ARG A 54 -11.28 -1.49 -5.47
N ARG A 55 -12.46 -2.00 -5.08
CA ARG A 55 -13.47 -2.43 -6.02
C ARG A 55 -13.75 -1.19 -6.85
N ALA A 56 -13.43 -1.27 -8.14
CA ALA A 56 -13.79 -0.26 -9.10
C ALA A 56 -15.31 -0.19 -9.13
N VAL A 57 -15.90 0.58 -8.21
CA VAL A 57 -17.29 1.00 -8.31
C VAL A 57 -17.29 2.21 -9.24
N ASN A 58 -17.20 1.91 -10.54
CA ASN A 58 -17.83 2.78 -11.51
C ASN A 58 -19.34 2.56 -11.34
N GLY A 59 -20.00 3.49 -10.64
CA GLY A 59 -21.46 3.53 -10.48
C GLY A 59 -21.97 3.11 -9.10
N ALA A 60 -23.02 3.80 -8.64
CA ALA A 60 -23.79 3.64 -7.41
C ALA A 60 -23.28 4.37 -6.15
N ALA A 61 -23.47 5.70 -6.14
CA ALA A 61 -24.04 6.37 -4.99
C ALA A 61 -25.18 7.26 -5.51
N SER A 62 -26.41 6.89 -5.13
CA SER A 62 -27.67 7.62 -5.34
C SER A 62 -27.68 8.97 -4.64
#